data_AF-A0A7C5FJQ9-F1
#
_entry.id   AF-A0A7C5FJQ9-F1
#
_cell.length_a   1.000
_cell.length_b   1.000
_cell.length_c   1.000
_cell.angle_alpha   90.00
_cell.angle_beta   90.00
_cell.angle_gamma   90.00
#
_symmetry.space_group_name_H-M   'P 1'
#
loop_
_entity.id
_entity.type
_entity.pdbx_description
1 polymer ?
#
loop_
_entity_poly.entity_id
_entity_poly.type
_entity_poly.pdbx_seq_one_letter_code
_entity_poly.pdbx_strand_id
1 'polypeptide(L)'
;MKPYIAGFLSFLLNGLGQIYNGQFKKGIFFIIFSFIFVILFIFSIVLIFEVFISSLDGFLDKILLRKAIILFSISGFILCLNGLYSILDAYMVAKINETTREK
;
A
#
# COMPACT_ATOMS: atom_id res chain seq x y z
N MET A 1 -7.44 7.32 22.40
CA MET A 1 -6.45 6.79 21.44
C MET A 1 -5.67 8.00 20.97
N LYS A 2 -4.34 7.98 21.02
CA LYS A 2 -3.58 9.19 20.65
C LYS A 2 -3.46 9.27 19.12
N PRO A 3 -3.86 10.37 18.45
CA PRO A 3 -3.95 10.41 16.98
C PRO A 3 -2.63 10.18 16.26
N TYR A 4 -1.55 10.75 16.79
CA TYR A 4 -0.22 10.59 16.21
C TYR A 4 0.28 9.14 16.27
N ILE A 5 -0.09 8.38 17.31
CA ILE A 5 0.25 6.95 17.42
C ILE A 5 -0.51 6.15 16.35
N ALA A 6 -1.80 6.45 16.14
CA ALA A 6 -2.60 5.78 15.13
C ALA A 6 -2.04 6.03 13.71
N GLY A 7 -1.72 7.29 13.39
CA GLY A 7 -1.11 7.64 12.10
C GLY A 7 0.27 6.97 11.90
N PHE A 8 1.13 6.99 12.93
CA PHE A 8 2.45 6.36 12.86
C PHE A 8 2.35 4.84 12.68
N LEU A 9 1.41 4.18 13.35
CA LEU A 9 1.17 2.75 13.16
C LEU A 9 0.75 2.43 11.71
N SER A 10 -0.18 3.21 11.13
CA SER A 10 -0.55 3.04 9.73
C SER A 10 0.57 3.39 8.74
N PHE A 11 1.51 4.26 9.14
CA PHE A 11 2.71 4.53 8.34
C PHE A 11 3.67 3.33 8.31
N LEU A 12 3.87 2.65 9.45
CA LEU A 12 4.69 1.45 9.51
C LEU A 12 4.09 0.30 8.71
N LEU A 13 2.77 0.11 8.85
CA LEU A 13 2.03 -0.90 8.12
C LEU A 13 0.57 -0.47 7.98
N ASN A 14 0.15 -0.27 6.73
CA ASN A 14 -1.20 0.12 6.38
C ASN A 14 -2.25 -0.76 7.07
N GLY A 15 -3.16 -0.16 7.81
CA GLY A 15 -4.21 -0.87 8.56
C GLY A 15 -3.94 -1.03 10.05
N LEU A 16 -2.69 -0.89 10.54
CA LEU A 16 -2.40 -1.01 11.98
C LEU A 16 -3.03 0.12 12.80
N GLY A 17 -3.04 1.35 12.29
CA GLY A 17 -3.68 2.47 12.96
C GLY A 17 -5.20 2.28 13.12
N GLN A 18 -5.84 1.66 12.13
CA GLN A 18 -7.25 1.26 12.20
C GLN A 18 -7.47 0.17 13.27
N ILE A 19 -6.58 -0.82 13.37
CA ILE A 19 -6.64 -1.85 14.44
C ILE A 19 -6.47 -1.20 15.81
N TYR A 20 -5.51 -0.27 15.96
CA TYR A 20 -5.32 0.51 17.18
C TYR A 20 -6.56 1.33 17.57
N ASN A 21 -7.28 1.83 16.58
CA ASN A 21 -8.55 2.53 16.77
C ASN A 21 -9.75 1.60 17.06
N GLY A 22 -9.54 0.28 17.15
CA GLY A 22 -10.59 -0.71 17.34
C GLY A 22 -11.39 -1.04 16.07
N GLN A 23 -11.01 -0.50 14.92
CA GLN A 23 -11.66 -0.74 13.62
C GLN A 23 -11.05 -1.96 12.91
N PHE A 24 -11.15 -3.14 13.54
CA PHE A 24 -10.50 -4.38 13.05
C PHE A 24 -10.83 -4.74 11.60
N LYS A 25 -12.12 -4.67 11.20
CA LYS A 25 -12.53 -5.00 9.83
C LYS A 25 -11.86 -4.11 8.78
N LYS A 26 -11.78 -2.80 9.05
CA LYS A 26 -11.10 -1.83 8.18
C LYS A 26 -9.59 -2.06 8.17
N GLY A 27 -9.00 -2.30 9.34
CA GLY A 27 -7.57 -2.59 9.46
C GLY A 27 -7.16 -3.81 8.63
N ILE A 28 -7.87 -4.92 8.78
CA ILE A 28 -7.64 -6.14 8.00
C ILE A 28 -7.79 -5.87 6.49
N PHE A 29 -8.80 -5.10 6.08
CA PHE A 29 -8.97 -4.71 4.68
C PHE A 29 -7.74 -3.97 4.14
N PHE A 30 -7.24 -2.95 4.85
CA PHE A 30 -6.05 -2.20 4.45
C PHE A 30 -4.80 -3.08 4.36
N ILE A 31 -4.63 -4.01 5.31
CA ILE A 31 -3.50 -4.94 5.32
C ILE A 31 -3.54 -5.83 4.07
N ILE A 32 -4.66 -6.51 3.82
CA ILE A 32 -4.81 -7.44 2.69
C ILE A 32 -4.67 -6.69 1.37
N PHE A 33 -5.34 -5.54 1.24
CA PHE A 33 -5.26 -4.71 0.04
C PHE A 33 -3.82 -4.29 -0.24
N SER A 34 -3.10 -3.78 0.76
CA SER A 34 -1.69 -3.40 0.62
C SER A 34 -0.83 -4.60 0.24
N PHE A 35 -1.05 -5.76 0.86
CA PHE A 35 -0.27 -6.96 0.62
C PHE A 35 -0.39 -7.44 -0.83
N ILE A 36 -1.61 -7.43 -1.39
CA ILE A 36 -1.85 -7.77 -2.80
C ILE A 36 -1.04 -6.85 -3.72
N PHE A 37 -1.09 -5.53 -3.49
CA PHE A 37 -0.37 -4.59 -4.34
C PHE A 37 1.14 -4.63 -4.16
N VAL A 38 1.65 -4.94 -2.96
CA VAL A 38 3.08 -5.19 -2.73
C VAL A 38 3.55 -6.41 -3.53
N ILE A 39 2.76 -7.50 -3.54
CA ILE A 39 3.07 -8.67 -4.37
C ILE A 39 3.12 -8.29 -5.85
N LEU A 40 2.12 -7.56 -6.35
CA LEU A 40 2.10 -7.12 -7.75
C LEU A 40 3.29 -6.22 -8.10
N PHE A 41 3.67 -5.33 -7.17
CA PHE A 41 4.81 -4.44 -7.33
C PHE A 41 6.13 -5.22 -7.39
N ILE A 42 6.36 -6.14 -6.45
CA ILE A 42 7.55 -7.01 -6.44
C ILE A 42 7.59 -7.88 -7.70
N PHE A 43 6.47 -8.50 -8.07
CA PHE A 43 6.36 -9.31 -9.28
C PHE A 43 6.73 -8.52 -10.54
N SER A 44 6.28 -7.27 -10.64
CA SER A 44 6.62 -6.41 -11.78
C SER A 44 8.12 -6.07 -11.85
N ILE A 45 8.78 -5.89 -10.70
CA ILE A 45 10.24 -5.67 -10.64
C ILE A 45 10.98 -6.91 -11.14
N VAL A 46 10.56 -8.10 -10.70
CA VAL A 46 11.16 -9.37 -11.13
C VAL A 46 11.07 -9.53 -12.66
N LEU A 47 9.90 -9.26 -13.25
CA LEU A 47 9.71 -9.33 -14.70
C LEU A 47 10.60 -8.32 -15.47
N ILE A 48 10.72 -7.09 -14.97
CA ILE A 48 11.60 -6.07 -15.58
C ILE A 48 13.06 -6.55 -15.54
N PHE A 49 13.48 -7.12 -14.41
CA PHE A 49 14.85 -7.58 -14.22
C PHE A 49 15.18 -8.81 -15.10
N GLU A 50 14.23 -9.74 -15.24
CA GLU A 50 14.36 -10.90 -16.13
C GLU A 50 14.57 -10.49 -17.59
N VAL A 51 13.79 -9.50 -18.06
CA VAL A 51 13.94 -8.95 -19.40
C VAL A 51 15.31 -8.27 -19.56
N PHE A 52 15.75 -7.54 -18.53
CA PHE A 52 17.04 -6.85 -18.56
C PHE A 52 18.24 -7.80 -18.66
N ILE A 53 18.25 -8.91 -17.90
CA ILE A 53 19.33 -9.90 -17.93
C ILE A 53 19.43 -10.58 -19.30
N SER A 54 18.29 -10.88 -19.90
CA SER A 54 18.23 -11.69 -21.11
C SER A 54 18.73 -10.96 -22.38
N SER A 55 19.23 -9.71 -22.26
CA SER A 55 19.82 -8.89 -23.35
C SER A 55 18.97 -8.88 -24.63
N LEU A 56 17.66 -8.66 -24.46
CA LEU A 56 16.62 -9.05 -25.41
C LEU A 56 16.48 -8.14 -26.64
N ASP A 57 16.68 -8.71 -27.82
CA ASP A 57 16.34 -8.12 -29.13
C ASP A 57 14.97 -8.59 -29.68
N GLY A 58 14.27 -9.49 -28.97
CA GLY A 58 13.03 -10.13 -29.41
C GLY A 58 11.77 -9.26 -29.32
N PHE A 59 10.77 -9.56 -30.15
CA PHE A 59 9.47 -8.87 -30.15
C PHE A 59 8.62 -9.16 -28.90
N LEU A 60 8.61 -10.42 -28.43
CA LEU A 60 7.84 -10.84 -27.25
C LEU A 60 8.34 -10.17 -25.96
N ASP A 61 9.64 -9.97 -25.88
CA ASP A 61 10.33 -9.35 -24.75
C ASP A 61 9.97 -7.89 -24.57
N LYS A 62 9.86 -7.16 -25.69
CA LYS A 62 9.39 -5.77 -25.71
C LYS A 62 7.94 -5.66 -25.24
N ILE A 63 7.09 -6.62 -25.61
CA ILE A 63 5.70 -6.68 -25.12
C ILE A 63 5.67 -6.96 -23.61
N LEU A 64 6.46 -7.94 -23.15
CA LEU A 64 6.54 -8.29 -21.73
C LEU A 64 7.04 -7.12 -20.90
N LEU A 65 8.11 -6.44 -21.34
CA LEU A 65 8.66 -5.25 -20.70
C LEU A 65 7.63 -4.14 -20.56
N ARG A 66 6.90 -3.84 -21.65
CA ARG A 66 5.86 -2.81 -21.62
C ARG A 66 4.76 -3.14 -20.60
N LYS A 67 4.32 -4.40 -20.55
CA LYS A 67 3.32 -4.86 -19.56
C LYS A 67 3.87 -4.77 -18.14
N ALA A 68 5.11 -5.17 -17.91
CA ALA A 68 5.75 -5.13 -16.60
C ALA A 68 5.91 -3.69 -16.08
N ILE A 69 6.33 -2.75 -16.94
CA ILE A 69 6.44 -1.32 -16.58
C ILE A 69 5.07 -0.72 -16.24
N ILE A 70 4.03 -1.05 -16.99
CA ILE A 70 2.66 -0.59 -16.71
C ILE A 70 2.20 -1.14 -15.36
N LEU A 71 2.42 -2.44 -15.10
CA LEU A 71 2.05 -3.08 -13.84
C LEU A 71 2.81 -2.47 -12.65
N PHE A 72 4.11 -2.22 -12.80
CA PHE A 72 4.95 -1.54 -11.82
C PHE A 72 4.41 -0.14 -11.48
N SER A 73 4.09 0.64 -12.50
CA SER A 73 3.63 2.02 -12.33
C SER A 73 2.27 2.07 -11.64
N ILE A 74 1.32 1.22 -12.06
CA ILE A 74 -0.03 1.17 -11.49
C ILE A 74 0.02 0.68 -10.04
N SER A 75 0.71 -0.43 -9.78
CA SER A 75 0.79 -1.00 -8.44
C SER A 75 1.51 -0.07 -7.46
N GLY A 76 2.64 0.53 -7.87
CA GLY A 76 3.36 1.51 -7.06
C GLY A 76 2.52 2.75 -6.74
N PHE A 77 1.81 3.29 -7.75
CA PHE A 77 0.93 4.44 -7.54
C PHE A 77 -0.21 4.14 -6.57
N ILE A 78 -0.87 2.98 -6.72
CA ILE A 78 -1.95 2.55 -5.81
C ILE A 78 -1.42 2.32 -4.39
N LEU A 79 -0.23 1.74 -4.22
CA LEU A 79 0.39 1.57 -2.90
C LEU A 79 0.61 2.90 -2.19
N CYS A 80 1.14 3.90 -2.90
CA CYS A 80 1.35 5.23 -2.36
C CYS A 80 0.04 5.88 -1.93
N LEU A 81 -0.99 5.86 -2.79
CA LEU A 81 -2.29 6.41 -2.46
C LEU A 81 -2.95 5.70 -1.28
N ASN A 82 -2.90 4.37 -1.26
CA ASN A 82 -3.48 3.58 -0.19
C ASN A 82 -2.75 3.80 1.14
N GLY A 83 -1.43 3.94 1.14
CA GLY A 83 -0.65 4.25 2.34
C GLY A 83 -1.00 5.63 2.91
N LEU A 84 -1.02 6.66 2.05
CA LEU A 84 -1.45 8.01 2.46
C LEU A 84 -2.87 7.99 3.02
N TYR A 85 -3.80 7.32 2.35
CA TYR A 85 -5.18 7.22 2.80
C TYR A 85 -5.30 6.47 4.14
N SER A 86 -4.56 5.38 4.31
CA SER A 86 -4.55 4.60 5.56
C SER A 86 -4.04 5.42 6.75
N ILE A 87 -3.00 6.22 6.56
CA ILE A 87 -2.46 7.12 7.59
C ILE A 87 -3.48 8.19 7.97
N LEU A 88 -4.06 8.87 6.98
CA LEU A 88 -5.02 9.95 7.19
C LEU A 88 -6.28 9.44 7.88
N ASP A 89 -6.84 8.30 7.46
CA ASP A 89 -8.02 7.68 8.07
C ASP A 89 -7.73 7.30 9.54
N ALA A 90 -6.60 6.65 9.81
CA ALA A 90 -6.24 6.26 11.19
C ALA A 90 -6.06 7.49 12.10
N TYR A 91 -5.41 8.54 11.62
CA TYR A 91 -5.23 9.78 12.37
C TYR A 91 -6.57 10.47 12.65
N MET A 92 -7.40 10.64 11.63
CA MET A 92 -8.68 11.36 11.76
C MET A 92 -9.66 10.62 12.66
N VAL A 93 -9.78 9.30 12.53
CA VAL A 93 -10.63 8.48 13.42
C VAL A 93 -10.16 8.59 14.87
N ALA A 94 -8.86 8.51 15.11
CA ALA A 94 -8.31 8.65 16.45
C ALA A 94 -8.58 10.03 17.05
N LYS A 95 -8.46 11.10 16.25
CA LYS A 95 -8.76 12.48 16.65
C LYS A 95 -10.23 12.67 17.03
N ILE A 96 -11.15 12.12 16.23
CA ILE A 96 -12.59 12.15 16.53
C ILE A 96 -12.89 11.40 17.85
N ASN A 97 -12.25 10.25 18.05
CA ASN A 97 -12.41 9.45 19.27
C ASN A 97 -11.81 10.12 20.51
N GLU A 98 -10.75 10.92 20.36
CA GLU A 98 -10.16 11.73 21.43
C GLU A 98 -11.13 12.84 21.85
N THR A 99 -11.61 13.65 20.91
CA THR A 99 -12.57 14.73 21.19
C THR A 99 -13.88 14.23 21.79
N THR A 100 -14.37 13.05 21.39
CA THR A 100 -15.57 12.44 21.97
C THR A 100 -15.38 12.00 23.42
N ARG A 101 -14.15 11.66 23.84
CA ARG A 101 -13.86 11.25 25.24
C ARG A 101 -13.70 12.42 26.20
N GLU A 102 -13.46 13.61 25.67
CA GLU A 102 -13.32 14.85 26.46
C GLU A 102 -14.67 15.54 26.75
N LYS A 103 -15.75 15.07 26.10
CA LYS A 103 -17.13 15.49 26.36
C LYS A 103 -17.80 14.55 27.36
#